data_AF-A0A5B7H6F8-F1
#
_entry.id   AF-A0A5B7H6F8-F1
#
_cell.length_a   1.000
_cell.length_b   1.000
_cell.length_c   1.000
_cell.angle_alpha   90.00
_cell.angle_beta   90.00
_cell.angle_gamma   90.00
#
_symmetry.space_group_name_H-M   'P 1'
#
loop_
_entity.id
_entity.type
_entity.pdbx_description
1 polymer ?
#
loop_
_entity_poly.entity_id
_entity_poly.type
_entity_poly.pdbx_seq_one_letter_code
_entity_poly.pdbx_strand_id
1 'polypeptide(L)' 'MVACLDSDVTLRGFWMTRWNKEHFNDSERQQMVDDLFQLAQSGKLKPPDNTLVPFADYIVALKNAMPKEGMLGKKQILLF' A
#
# COMPACT_ATOMS: atom_id res chain seq x y z
N MET A 1 3.19 23.47 15.64
CA MET A 1 2.02 22.55 15.58
C MET A 1 0.79 23.44 15.71
N VAL A 2 0.13 23.77 14.60
CA VAL A 2 -1.00 24.72 14.59
C VAL A 2 -2.27 23.89 14.65
N ALA A 3 -3.07 24.11 15.68
CA ALA A 3 -4.35 23.45 15.91
C ALA A 3 -5.44 24.10 15.04
N CYS A 4 -6.27 23.28 14.38
CA CYS A 4 -7.54 23.72 13.80
C CYS A 4 -8.50 24.00 14.96
N LEU A 5 -8.56 25.24 15.41
CA LEU A 5 -9.20 25.64 16.67
C LEU A 5 -10.72 25.86 16.57
N ASP A 6 -11.35 25.65 15.41
CA ASP A 6 -12.78 25.95 15.21
C ASP A 6 -13.47 25.01 14.20
N SER A 7 -12.95 23.79 14.05
CA SER A 7 -13.52 22.79 13.13
C SER A 7 -13.54 21.45 13.83
N ASP A 8 -14.66 20.73 13.78
CA ASP A 8 -14.83 19.37 14.32
C ASP A 8 -14.10 18.34 13.42
N VAL A 9 -12.82 18.62 13.16
CA VAL A 9 -11.96 17.91 12.22
C VAL A 9 -10.87 17.24 13.05
N THR A 10 -10.85 15.91 13.01
CA THR A 10 -9.78 15.14 13.64
C THR A 10 -8.68 14.82 12.64
N LEU A 11 -7.43 15.08 13.02
CA LEU A 11 -6.26 14.64 12.28
C LEU A 11 -5.80 13.31 12.87
N ARG A 12 -5.82 12.24 12.07
CA ARG A 12 -5.32 10.92 12.45
C ARG A 12 -4.28 10.44 11.45
N GLY A 13 -3.19 9.89 11.97
CA GLY A 13 -2.23 9.14 11.17
C GLY A 13 -2.65 7.68 11.10
N PHE A 14 -2.50 7.05 9.93
CA PHE A 14 -2.66 5.61 9.77
C PHE A 14 -1.34 4.98 9.40
N TRP A 15 -0.92 3.97 10.17
CA TRP A 15 0.31 3.23 9.92
C TRP A 15 0.01 1.74 9.82
N MET A 16 -0.08 1.25 8.59
CA MET A 16 -0.49 -0.13 8.28
C MET A 16 0.38 -1.17 9.00
N THR A 17 1.70 -0.96 9.11
CA THR A 17 2.61 -1.87 9.83
C THR A 17 2.30 -1.94 11.31
N ARG A 18 1.97 -0.81 11.94
CA ARG A 18 1.60 -0.77 13.37
C ARG A 18 0.25 -1.45 13.57
N TRP A 19 -0.74 -1.08 12.76
CA TRP A 19 -2.08 -1.66 12.83
C TRP A 19 -2.04 -3.19 12.69
N ASN A 20 -1.31 -3.71 11.69
CA ASN A 20 -1.16 -5.16 11.50
C ASN A 20 -0.49 -5.88 12.68
N LYS A 21 0.44 -5.23 13.39
CA LYS A 21 1.09 -5.81 14.58
C LYS A 21 0.14 -5.84 15.76
N GLU A 22 -0.63 -4.77 15.95
CA GLU A 22 -1.59 -4.65 17.05
C GLU A 22 -2.80 -5.59 16.87
N HIS A 23 -3.23 -5.82 15.62
CA HIS A 23 -4.43 -6.60 15.28
C HIS A 23 -4.11 -7.96 14.65
N PHE A 24 -2.90 -8.50 14.87
CA PHE A 24 -2.43 -9.69 14.15
C PHE A 24 -3.35 -10.91 14.33
N ASN A 25 -3.83 -11.12 15.56
CA ASN A 25 -4.73 -12.21 15.96
C ASN A 25 -6.21 -11.81 15.99
N ASP A 26 -6.53 -10.57 15.61
CA ASP A 26 -7.89 -10.06 15.73
C ASP A 26 -8.72 -10.56 14.55
N SER A 27 -9.95 -10.97 14.84
CA SER A 27 -10.91 -11.36 13.81
C SER A 27 -11.20 -10.22 12.82
N GLU A 28 -11.08 -8.97 13.27
CA GLU A 28 -11.24 -7.77 12.44
C GLU A 28 -10.21 -7.73 11.30
N ARG A 29 -8.96 -8.13 11.57
CA ARG A 29 -7.93 -8.20 10.52
C ARG A 29 -8.26 -9.27 9.49
N GLN A 30 -8.73 -10.42 9.94
CA GLN A 30 -9.12 -11.50 9.02
C GLN A 30 -10.29 -11.05 8.14
N GLN A 31 -11.33 -10.47 8.75
CA GLN A 31 -12.49 -9.95 8.01
C GLN A 31 -12.08 -8.91 6.96
N MET A 32 -11.23 -7.96 7.32
CA MET A 32 -10.73 -6.94 6.38
C MET A 32 -10.00 -7.59 5.18
N VAL A 33 -9.17 -8.60 5.42
CA VAL A 33 -8.48 -9.33 4.35
C VAL A 33 -9.47 -10.08 3.46
N ASP A 34 -10.46 -10.74 4.05
CA ASP A 34 -11.50 -11.46 3.32
C ASP A 34 -12.31 -10.51 2.43
N ASP A 35 -12.66 -9.33 2.93
CA ASP A 35 -13.36 -8.29 2.18
C ASP A 35 -12.52 -7.81 0.97
N LEU A 36 -11.21 -7.60 1.16
CA LEU A 36 -10.30 -7.26 0.05
C LEU A 36 -10.25 -8.36 -1.01
N PHE A 37 -10.26 -9.64 -0.61
CA PHE A 37 -10.31 -10.76 -1.54
C PHE A 37 -11.63 -10.79 -2.32
N GLN A 38 -12.77 -10.52 -1.67
CA GLN A 38 -14.06 -10.43 -2.37
C GLN A 38 -14.08 -9.28 -3.39
N LEU A 39 -13.47 -8.14 -3.05
CA LEU A 39 -13.32 -7.02 -3.99
C LEU A 39 -12.42 -7.37 -5.18
N ALA A 40 -11.34 -8.12 -4.94
CA ALA A 40 -10.47 -8.60 -6.03
C ALA A 40 -11.19 -9.60 -6.94
N GLN A 41 -11.90 -10.57 -6.36
CA GLN A 41 -12.67 -11.57 -7.10
C GLN A 41 -13.80 -10.96 -7.94
N SER A 42 -14.47 -9.94 -7.41
CA SER A 42 -15.49 -9.18 -8.14
C SER A 42 -14.92 -8.18 -9.16
N GLY A 43 -13.59 -8.08 -9.28
CA GLY A 43 -12.89 -7.19 -10.21
C GLY A 43 -12.96 -5.71 -9.84
N LYS A 44 -13.47 -5.37 -8.65
CA LYS A 44 -13.54 -3.99 -8.11
C LYS A 44 -12.20 -3.52 -7.55
N LEU A 45 -11.33 -4.45 -7.16
CA LEU A 45 -9.96 -4.19 -6.76
C LEU A 45 -9.01 -4.80 -7.79
N LYS A 46 -8.35 -3.94 -8.57
CA LYS A 46 -7.33 -4.35 -9.55
C LYS A 46 -5.97 -3.83 -9.09
N PRO A 47 -4.88 -4.61 -9.27
CA PRO A 47 -3.56 -4.10 -9.02
C PRO A 47 -3.28 -2.90 -9.95
N PRO A 48 -2.53 -1.89 -9.49
CA PRO A 48 -2.07 -0.83 -10.37
C PRO A 48 -1.10 -1.40 -11.42
N ASP A 49 -0.86 -0.61 -12.47
CA ASP A 49 0.14 -0.93 -13.48
C ASP A 49 1.46 -1.33 -12.83
N ASN A 50 1.99 -2.47 -13.26
CA ASN A 50 3.17 -3.04 -12.66
C ASN A 50 4.13 -3.57 -13.71
N THR A 51 5.38 -3.71 -13.30
CA THR A 51 6.48 -4.25 -14.10
C THR A 51 7.14 -5.34 -13.30
N LEU A 52 7.19 -6.53 -13.88
CA LEU A 52 7.87 -7.67 -13.29
C LEU A 52 9.35 -7.59 -13.68
N VAL A 53 10.23 -7.64 -12.68
CA VAL A 53 11.67 -7.50 -12.87
C VAL A 53 12.36 -8.71 -12.22
N PRO A 54 13.24 -9.43 -12.91
CA PRO A 54 14.05 -10.48 -12.29
C PRO A 54 14.82 -9.94 -11.09
N PHE A 55 14.95 -10.73 -10.03
CA PHE A 55 15.67 -10.29 -8.82
C PHE A 55 17.13 -9.88 -9.11
N ALA A 56 17.77 -10.52 -10.10
CA ALA A 56 19.10 -10.14 -10.58
C ALA A 56 19.19 -8.67 -11.01
N ASP A 57 18.09 -8.08 -11.48
CA ASP A 57 18.02 -6.72 -11.99
C ASP A 57 17.41 -5.72 -10.97
N TYR A 58 17.43 -6.05 -9.67
CA TYR A 58 16.81 -5.23 -8.62
C TYR A 58 17.31 -3.77 -8.61
N ILE A 59 18.55 -3.50 -9.01
CA ILE A 59 19.09 -2.14 -9.11
C ILE A 59 18.31 -1.31 -10.14
N VAL A 60 17.91 -1.92 -11.27
CA VAL A 60 17.09 -1.26 -12.29
C VAL A 60 15.68 -1.02 -11.75
N ALA A 61 15.09 -2.02 -11.07
CA ALA A 61 13.81 -1.86 -10.40
C ALA A 61 13.82 -0.71 -9.38
N LEU A 62 14.87 -0.57 -8.58
CA LEU A 62 15.00 0.52 -7.60
C LEU A 62 15.08 1.90 -8.26
N LYS A 63 15.84 2.05 -9.34
CA LYS A 63 15.92 3.30 -10.11
C LYS A 63 14.56 3.68 -10.68
N ASN A 64 13.82 2.71 -11.20
CA ASN A 64 12.49 2.92 -11.77
C ASN A 64 11.39 3.15 -10.71
N ALA A 65 11.60 2.67 -9.48
CA ALA A 65 10.69 2.91 -8.37
C ALA A 65 10.87 4.30 -7.73
N MET A 66 12.06 4.91 -7.86
CA MET A 66 12.41 6.23 -7.31
C MET A 66 12.97 7.18 -8.39
N PRO A 67 12.24 7.44 -9.48
CA PRO A 67 12.67 8.38 -10.51
C PRO A 67 12.77 9.81 -9.96
N LYS A 68 13.81 10.53 -10.38
CA LYS A 68 14.08 11.91 -9.93
C LYS A 68 13.00 12.91 -10.34
N GLU A 69 12.29 12.62 -11.44
CA GLU A 69 11.23 13.46 -12.01
C GLU A 69 9.86 13.24 -11.36
N GLY A 70 9.76 12.38 -10.34
CA GLY A 70 8.51 12.05 -9.65
C GLY A 70 7.92 10.69 -10.08
N MET A 71 7.06 10.14 -9.22
CA MET A 71 6.59 8.75 -9.34
C MET A 71 5.86 8.49 -10.67
N LEU A 72 6.39 7.56 -11.48
CA LEU A 72 5.87 7.18 -12.80
C LEU A 72 4.60 6.29 -12.76
N GLY A 73 4.04 6.04 -11.57
CA GLY A 73 2.81 5.27 -11.40
C GLY A 73 2.91 3.76 -11.65
N LYS A 74 4.09 3.23 -12.02
CA LYS A 74 4.31 1.79 -12.26
C LYS A 74 5.01 1.09 -11.10
N LYS A 75 4.33 0.14 -10.48
CA LYS A 75 4.87 -0.67 -9.38
C LYS A 75 5.90 -1.68 -9.91
N GLN A 76 7.12 -1.64 -9.39
CA GLN A 76 8.15 -2.62 -9.70
C GLN A 76 8.01 -3.84 -8.77
N ILE A 77 7.90 -5.05 -9.33
CA ILE A 77 7.72 -6.30 -8.59
C ILE A 77 8.90 -7.21 -8.91
N LEU A 78 9.63 -7.63 -7.88
CA LEU A 78 10.77 -8.53 -8.02
C LEU A 78 10.30 -9.98 -8.12
N LEU A 79 10.79 -10.70 -9.13
CA LEU A 79 10.59 -12.13 -9.32
C LEU A 79 11.84 -12.89 -8.88
N PHE A 80 11.65 -13.93 -8.07
CA PHE A 80 12.70 -14.78 -7.50
C PHE A 80 12.76 -16.14 -8.22
#